data_AF-A0A6H9HR72-F1
#
_entry.id   AF-A0A6H9HR72-F1
#
_cell.length_a   1.000
_cell.length_b   1.000
_cell.length_c   1.000
_cell.angle_alpha   90.00
_cell.angle_beta   90.00
_cell.angle_gamma   90.00
#
_symmetry.space_group_name_H-M   'P 1'
#
loop_
_entity.id
_entity.type
_entity.pdbx_description
1 polymer ?
#
loop_
_entity_poly.entity_id
_entity_poly.type
_entity_poly.pdbx_seq_one_letter_code
_entity_poly.pdbx_strand_id
1 'polypeptide(L)'
;MMRLTTRLAAIALLAAGPLAGTAMADDLGHCKYIQQNMFAGPFHVCEMPIDAPKCAELGKTDENKDAVHAAGACPVENLVGTCDKGATKLLYYDGDPSGLEIGCGFQSGTWVKP
;
A
#
# COMPACT_ATOMS: atom_id res chain seq x y z
N MET A 1 21.06 16.50 64.79
CA MET A 1 21.43 15.47 63.80
C MET A 1 20.26 14.51 63.64
N MET A 2 20.02 13.97 62.43
CA MET A 2 18.95 13.01 62.03
C MET A 2 17.54 13.64 61.81
N ARG A 3 17.15 14.04 60.58
CA ARG A 3 16.55 13.28 59.44
C ARG A 3 15.10 12.82 59.71
N LEU A 4 14.11 13.46 59.06
CA LEU A 4 13.43 13.05 57.80
C LEU A 4 12.17 12.21 58.12
N THR A 5 10.94 12.66 57.92
CA THR A 5 10.15 12.49 56.68
C THR A 5 8.66 12.66 57.05
N THR A 6 7.80 13.19 56.16
CA THR A 6 6.59 12.49 55.68
C THR A 6 5.89 13.31 54.58
N ARG A 7 6.21 12.94 53.34
CA ARG A 7 5.33 12.71 52.17
C ARG A 7 4.36 13.82 51.73
N LEU A 8 4.85 14.65 50.81
CA LEU A 8 4.05 15.25 49.74
C LEU A 8 3.49 14.12 48.84
N ALA A 9 2.17 14.03 48.72
CA ALA A 9 1.53 13.21 47.71
C ALA A 9 1.58 13.96 46.36
N ALA A 10 2.51 13.56 45.49
CA ALA A 10 2.51 14.00 44.09
C ALA A 10 1.59 13.06 43.30
N ILE A 11 0.42 13.58 42.91
CA ILE A 11 -0.46 12.93 41.93
C ILE A 11 0.20 13.13 40.55
N ALA A 12 0.80 12.08 40.02
CA ALA A 12 1.25 12.05 38.63
C ALA A 12 0.00 11.97 37.73
N LEU A 13 -0.39 13.10 37.13
CA LEU A 13 -1.32 13.08 36.00
C LEU A 13 -0.61 12.43 34.80
N LEU A 14 -0.92 11.15 34.58
CA LEU A 14 -0.79 10.51 33.29
C LEU A 14 -1.86 11.11 32.35
N ALA A 15 -1.50 12.15 31.60
CA ALA A 15 -2.23 12.52 30.40
C ALA A 15 -1.45 11.96 29.22
N ALA A 16 -1.90 10.79 28.77
CA ALA A 16 -1.48 10.15 27.54
C ALA A 16 -1.56 11.16 26.39
N GLY A 17 -0.46 11.35 25.68
CA GLY A 17 -0.47 12.07 24.42
C GLY A 17 -1.41 11.35 23.43
N PRO A 18 -2.04 12.07 22.49
CA PRO A 18 -2.72 11.42 21.39
C PRO A 18 -1.64 10.73 20.56
N LEU A 19 -1.50 9.41 20.74
CA LEU A 19 -1.07 8.52 19.69
C LEU A 19 -2.05 8.78 18.54
N ALA A 20 -1.64 9.62 17.59
CA ALA A 20 -2.27 9.69 16.29
C ALA A 20 -2.28 8.25 15.79
N GLY A 21 -3.46 7.64 15.84
CA GLY A 21 -3.66 6.25 15.48
C GLY A 21 -3.09 6.06 14.08
N THR A 22 -2.12 5.16 13.98
CA THR A 22 -1.82 4.47 12.75
C THR A 22 -3.13 3.81 12.32
N ALA A 23 -3.87 4.46 11.40
CA ALA A 23 -4.91 3.78 10.65
C ALA A 23 -4.22 2.58 10.01
N MET A 24 -4.49 1.40 10.57
CA MET A 24 -3.81 0.17 10.24
C MET A 24 -4.03 -0.08 8.75
N ALA A 25 -2.95 -0.22 8.00
CA ALA A 25 -3.01 -0.66 6.59
C ALA A 25 -3.68 -2.06 6.45
N ASP A 26 -3.97 -2.74 7.56
CA ASP A 26 -4.65 -4.04 7.64
C ASP A 26 -6.14 -4.01 7.23
N ASP A 27 -6.79 -2.84 7.15
CA ASP A 27 -8.19 -2.74 6.68
C ASP A 27 -8.30 -2.40 5.17
N LEU A 28 -7.19 -2.05 4.52
CA LEU A 28 -7.18 -1.75 3.09
C LEU A 28 -6.82 -3.02 2.31
N GLY A 29 -7.70 -3.37 1.37
CA GLY A 29 -7.52 -4.55 0.53
C GLY A 29 -6.60 -4.31 -0.66
N HIS A 30 -6.86 -5.06 -1.72
CA HIS A 30 -6.21 -4.92 -3.00
C HIS A 30 -7.22 -4.79 -4.15
N CYS A 31 -6.76 -4.30 -5.29
CA CYS A 31 -7.56 -4.14 -6.49
C CYS A 31 -6.84 -4.83 -7.66
N LYS A 32 -7.47 -5.81 -8.29
CA LYS A 32 -6.96 -6.47 -9.50
C LYS A 32 -7.62 -5.86 -10.72
N TYR A 33 -6.82 -5.52 -11.73
CA TYR A 33 -7.33 -5.01 -13.00
C TYR A 33 -6.30 -5.26 -14.11
N ILE A 34 -6.72 -5.11 -15.36
CA ILE A 34 -5.82 -5.09 -16.50
C ILE A 34 -5.42 -3.63 -16.75
N GLN A 35 -4.15 -3.29 -16.57
CA GLN A 35 -3.62 -1.98 -16.91
C GLN A 35 -3.31 -1.92 -18.40
N GLN A 36 -4.07 -1.16 -19.19
CA GLN A 36 -3.68 -0.88 -20.58
C GLN A 36 -2.54 0.15 -20.59
N ASN A 37 -1.55 -0.09 -21.44
CA ASN A 37 -0.50 0.87 -21.71
C ASN A 37 -0.25 0.89 -23.23
N MET A 38 -0.21 2.10 -23.79
CA MET A 38 -0.09 2.28 -25.25
C MET A 38 1.32 1.93 -25.78
N PHE A 39 2.32 1.86 -24.91
CA PHE A 39 3.73 1.62 -25.25
C PHE A 39 4.19 0.21 -24.90
N ALA A 40 3.54 -0.43 -23.95
CA ALA A 40 3.81 -1.80 -23.52
C ALA A 40 2.48 -2.44 -23.13
N GLY A 41 2.24 -3.69 -23.53
CA GLY A 41 0.91 -4.31 -23.65
C GLY A 41 0.02 -4.27 -22.40
N PRO A 42 -1.20 -4.83 -22.46
CA PRO A 42 -2.03 -4.95 -21.27
C PRO A 42 -1.30 -5.75 -20.21
N PHE A 43 -1.28 -5.23 -18.98
CA PHE A 43 -0.65 -5.90 -17.84
C PHE A 43 -1.69 -6.33 -16.83
N HIS A 44 -1.60 -7.56 -16.33
CA HIS A 44 -2.34 -7.97 -15.14
C HIS A 44 -1.66 -7.37 -13.92
N VAL A 45 -2.39 -6.48 -13.23
CA VAL A 45 -1.86 -5.74 -12.09
C VAL A 45 -2.74 -5.97 -10.87
N CYS A 46 -2.09 -6.02 -9.70
CA CYS A 46 -2.75 -5.89 -8.42
C CYS A 46 -2.18 -4.70 -7.66
N GLU A 47 -3.03 -3.71 -7.36
CA GLU A 47 -2.67 -2.54 -6.55
C GLU A 47 -3.03 -2.75 -5.08
N MET A 48 -2.11 -2.46 -4.17
CA MET A 48 -2.34 -2.50 -2.72
C MET A 48 -1.44 -1.51 -1.95
N PRO A 49 -1.84 -0.99 -0.78
CA PRO A 49 -3.18 -1.07 -0.20
C PRO A 49 -4.18 -0.15 -0.93
N ILE A 50 -5.43 -0.57 -1.07
CA ILE A 50 -6.52 0.20 -1.70
C ILE A 50 -7.89 -0.18 -1.12
N ASP A 51 -8.77 0.80 -0.95
CA ASP A 51 -10.17 0.57 -0.53
C ASP A 51 -11.10 0.26 -1.72
N ALA A 52 -12.29 -0.26 -1.42
CA ALA A 52 -13.27 -0.60 -2.44
C ALA A 52 -13.74 0.61 -3.27
N PRO A 53 -14.02 1.80 -2.69
CA PRO A 53 -14.35 3.00 -3.48
C PRO A 53 -13.26 3.36 -4.49
N LYS A 54 -11.99 3.39 -4.09
CA LYS A 54 -10.88 3.77 -4.96
C LYS A 54 -10.64 2.72 -6.05
N CYS A 55 -10.80 1.42 -5.74
CA CYS A 55 -10.77 0.37 -6.75
C CYS A 55 -11.93 0.51 -7.76
N ALA A 56 -13.13 0.86 -7.30
CA ALA A 56 -14.27 1.11 -8.19
C ALA A 56 -14.05 2.34 -9.08
N GLU A 57 -13.44 3.41 -8.56
CA GLU A 57 -13.05 4.57 -9.38
C GLU A 57 -12.00 4.20 -10.43
N LEU A 58 -10.99 3.38 -10.08
CA LEU A 58 -10.03 2.86 -11.06
C LEU A 58 -10.74 2.11 -12.18
N GLY A 59 -11.73 1.27 -11.85
CA GLY A 59 -12.53 0.52 -12.83
C GLY A 59 -13.37 1.38 -13.79
N LYS A 60 -13.55 2.68 -13.51
CA LYS A 60 -14.21 3.62 -14.42
C LYS A 60 -13.27 4.17 -15.49
N THR A 61 -11.96 4.09 -15.29
CA THR A 61 -11.00 4.40 -16.34
C THR A 61 -11.19 3.35 -17.44
N ASP A 62 -11.43 3.79 -18.68
CA ASP A 62 -11.77 2.89 -19.80
C ASP A 62 -10.73 1.77 -20.01
N GLU A 63 -9.52 2.00 -19.56
CA GLU A 63 -8.34 1.14 -19.64
C GLU A 63 -8.27 0.10 -18.50
N ASN A 64 -8.95 0.31 -17.36
CA ASN A 64 -8.91 -0.58 -16.20
C ASN A 64 -10.27 -1.26 -15.95
N LYS A 65 -11.08 -1.43 -17.00
CA LYS A 65 -12.37 -2.14 -16.92
C LYS A 65 -12.15 -3.51 -16.25
N ASP A 66 -13.13 -3.92 -15.44
CA ASP A 66 -13.09 -5.12 -14.61
C ASP A 66 -12.16 -5.06 -13.39
N ALA A 67 -11.97 -3.86 -12.82
CA ALA A 67 -11.32 -3.71 -11.52
C ALA A 67 -12.10 -4.43 -10.40
N VAL A 68 -11.46 -5.39 -9.73
CA VAL A 68 -12.04 -6.19 -8.65
C VAL A 68 -11.31 -5.94 -7.34
N HIS A 69 -12.04 -5.43 -6.35
CA HIS A 69 -11.55 -5.29 -4.98
C HIS A 69 -11.66 -6.60 -4.20
N ALA A 70 -10.68 -6.89 -3.36
CA ALA A 70 -10.75 -7.96 -2.36
C ALA A 70 -9.95 -7.59 -1.11
N ALA A 71 -10.30 -8.18 0.03
CA ALA A 71 -9.59 -7.95 1.29
C ALA A 71 -8.18 -8.57 1.27
N GLY A 72 -7.29 -8.03 2.11
CA GLY A 72 -5.93 -8.51 2.28
C GLY A 72 -4.98 -8.17 1.14
N ALA A 73 -3.78 -8.72 1.20
CA ALA A 73 -2.71 -8.45 0.25
C ALA A 73 -2.95 -9.09 -1.13
N CYS A 74 -2.32 -8.51 -2.15
CA CYS A 74 -2.21 -9.13 -3.47
C CYS A 74 -1.52 -10.51 -3.38
N PRO A 75 -1.94 -11.49 -4.17
CA PRO A 75 -1.24 -12.77 -4.26
C PRO A 75 0.17 -12.55 -4.84
N VAL A 76 1.13 -13.36 -4.42
CA VAL A 76 2.53 -13.29 -4.90
C VAL A 76 2.88 -14.40 -5.89
N GLU A 77 1.93 -15.28 -6.19
CA GLU A 77 2.10 -16.36 -7.16
C GLU A 77 2.27 -15.79 -8.57
N ASN A 78 3.26 -16.29 -9.32
CA ASN A 78 3.60 -15.84 -10.67
C ASN A 78 3.93 -14.33 -10.79
N LEU A 79 4.40 -13.72 -9.71
CA LEU A 79 4.81 -12.33 -9.72
C LEU A 79 6.04 -12.15 -10.63
N VAL A 80 5.95 -11.22 -11.57
CA VAL A 80 7.07 -10.76 -12.43
C VAL A 80 7.91 -9.72 -11.70
N GLY A 81 7.25 -8.87 -10.92
CA GLY A 81 7.88 -7.95 -9.97
C GLY A 81 6.88 -6.96 -9.40
N THR A 82 7.36 -6.13 -8.48
CA THR A 82 6.55 -5.11 -7.81
C THR A 82 7.13 -3.73 -8.08
N CYS A 83 6.28 -2.80 -8.50
CA CYS A 83 6.61 -1.39 -8.46
C CYS A 83 6.12 -0.77 -7.14
N ASP A 84 7.04 -0.44 -6.24
CA ASP A 84 6.73 0.21 -4.97
C ASP A 84 6.71 1.74 -5.15
N LYS A 85 5.52 2.35 -5.07
CA LYS A 85 5.31 3.80 -5.20
C LYS A 85 5.26 4.49 -3.82
N GLY A 86 5.65 3.79 -2.75
CA GLY A 86 5.62 4.24 -1.37
C GLY A 86 4.22 4.16 -0.74
N ALA A 87 3.26 4.88 -1.28
CA ALA A 87 1.88 4.89 -0.77
C ALA A 87 1.08 3.66 -1.21
N THR A 88 1.31 3.20 -2.44
CA THR A 88 0.75 1.96 -2.99
C THR A 88 1.82 1.20 -3.75
N LYS A 89 1.58 -0.10 -3.94
CA LYS A 89 2.42 -1.03 -4.68
C LYS A 89 1.61 -1.58 -5.83
N LEU A 90 2.24 -1.69 -6.99
CA LEU A 90 1.70 -2.36 -8.17
C LEU A 90 2.44 -3.68 -8.37
N LEU A 91 1.74 -4.78 -8.17
CA LEU A 91 2.25 -6.13 -8.42
C LEU A 91 1.90 -6.52 -9.86
N TYR A 92 2.90 -6.88 -10.65
CA TYR A 92 2.76 -7.27 -12.05
C TYR A 92 2.88 -8.79 -12.20
N TYR A 93 1.93 -9.42 -12.89
CA TYR A 93 1.91 -10.87 -13.11
C TYR A 93 2.29 -11.30 -14.53
N ASP A 94 2.44 -10.35 -15.44
CA ASP A 94 2.89 -10.55 -16.81
C ASP A 94 3.67 -9.33 -17.32
N GLY A 95 4.26 -9.47 -18.50
CA GLY A 95 5.11 -8.46 -19.13
C GLY A 95 6.61 -8.75 -19.00
N ASP A 96 7.41 -7.97 -19.74
CA ASP A 96 8.87 -8.04 -19.67
C ASP A 96 9.37 -7.29 -18.40
N PRO A 97 10.13 -7.94 -17.50
CA PRO A 97 10.60 -7.32 -16.27
C PRO A 97 11.42 -6.04 -16.48
N SER A 98 12.24 -5.98 -17.55
CA SER A 98 13.08 -4.82 -17.83
C SER A 98 12.24 -3.63 -18.27
N GLY A 99 11.22 -3.88 -19.11
CA GLY A 99 10.26 -2.85 -19.52
C GLY A 99 9.44 -2.34 -18.34
N LEU A 100 9.00 -3.24 -17.46
CA LEU A 100 8.25 -2.91 -16.25
C LEU A 100 9.09 -2.13 -15.24
N GLU A 101 10.37 -2.48 -15.06
CA GLU A 101 11.32 -1.75 -14.21
C GLU A 101 11.49 -0.30 -14.70
N ILE A 102 11.67 -0.10 -16.01
CA ILE A 102 11.75 1.23 -16.62
C ILE A 102 10.43 2.00 -16.39
N GLY A 103 9.28 1.35 -16.64
CA GLY A 103 7.96 1.93 -16.40
C GLY A 103 7.71 2.30 -14.95
N CYS A 104 8.22 1.52 -14.01
CA CYS A 104 8.17 1.81 -12.59
C CYS A 104 8.96 3.06 -12.23
N GLY A 105 10.17 3.22 -12.81
CA GLY A 105 10.98 4.42 -12.64
C GLY A 105 10.27 5.69 -13.12
N PHE A 106 9.55 5.63 -14.24
CA PHE A 106 8.74 6.77 -14.71
C PHE A 106 7.59 7.13 -13.78
N GLN A 107 7.07 6.17 -13.01
CA GLN A 107 6.05 6.39 -11.99
C GLN A 107 6.64 6.85 -10.64
N SER A 108 7.94 7.19 -10.60
CA SER A 108 8.69 7.48 -9.37
C SER A 108 8.66 6.34 -8.36
N GLY A 109 8.46 5.11 -8.83
CA GLY A 109 8.47 3.92 -8.01
C GLY A 109 9.85 3.27 -7.95
N THR A 110 10.02 2.39 -6.98
CA THR A 110 11.19 1.51 -6.86
C THR A 110 10.80 0.11 -7.31
N TRP A 111 11.53 -0.41 -8.30
CA TRP A 111 11.31 -1.78 -8.76
C TRP A 111 11.87 -2.80 -7.77
N VAL A 112 11.06 -3.78 -7.43
CA VAL A 112 11.40 -4.89 -6.54
C VAL A 112 11.21 -6.19 -7.31
N LYS A 113 12.29 -6.96 -7.43
CA LYS A 113 12.26 -8.30 -8.05
C LYS A 113 11.44 -9.25 -7.16
N PRO A 114 10.80 -10.29 -7.75
CA PRO A 114 9.98 -11.25 -7.01
C PRO A 114 10.70 -11.93 -5.84
#